data_AF-I9SY04-F1
#
_entry.id   AF-I9SY04-F1
#
_cell.length_a   1.000
_cell.length_b   1.000
_cell.length_c   1.000
_cell.angle_alpha   90.00
_cell.angle_beta   90.00
_cell.angle_gamma   90.00
#
_symmetry.space_group_name_H-M   'P 1'
#
loop_
_entity.id
_entity.type
_entity.pdbx_description
1 polymer ?
#
loop_
_entity_poly.entity_id
_entity_poly.type
_entity_poly.pdbx_seq_one_letter_code
_entity_poly.pdbx_strand_id
1 'polypeptide(L)'
;MGCLQNKYRDTKLTDMEILALKDKHVLPTPEVLNSVLHDSYPAFEEWDNVLSGLDIKPEWNYYKDGNAWLCKMMFKKKNLGWIGVFDGYFKVSFYFTEKHLNAIVDSDISDIIKEDFYNAKPSGRLLPMTVAVTDKEKLKEVLPVLLFKKNLK
;
A
#
# COMPACT_ATOMS: atom_id res chain seq x y z
N MET A 1 50.70 -11.68 -11.66
CA MET A 1 50.04 -12.98 -11.91
C MET A 1 49.17 -13.31 -10.71
N GLY A 2 47.94 -13.71 -10.96
CA GLY A 2 47.01 -14.27 -9.99
C GLY A 2 46.18 -13.21 -9.25
N CYS A 3 44.87 -13.30 -9.15
CA CYS A 3 43.91 -14.09 -9.92
C CYS A 3 42.57 -13.38 -9.66
N LEU A 4 41.88 -13.04 -10.76
CA LEU A 4 40.44 -12.90 -10.90
C LEU A 4 39.65 -12.50 -9.65
N GLN A 5 39.33 -11.21 -9.62
CA GLN A 5 38.22 -10.63 -8.89
C GLN A 5 36.98 -11.54 -8.97
N ASN A 6 36.50 -11.87 -7.78
CA ASN A 6 35.14 -12.25 -7.38
C ASN A 6 34.06 -12.01 -8.46
N LYS A 7 33.95 -12.91 -9.44
CA LYS A 7 32.95 -12.88 -10.52
C LYS A 7 31.70 -13.70 -10.17
N TYR A 8 31.16 -13.58 -8.97
CA TYR A 8 29.81 -14.10 -8.67
C TYR A 8 29.17 -13.26 -7.55
N ARG A 9 28.97 -11.97 -7.80
CA ARG A 9 27.92 -11.16 -7.15
C ARG A 9 27.09 -10.45 -8.23
N ASP A 10 26.62 -11.23 -9.19
CA ASP A 10 25.61 -10.79 -10.14
C ASP A 10 24.47 -11.80 -10.10
N THR A 11 23.65 -11.69 -9.07
CA THR A 11 22.22 -11.96 -9.23
C THR A 11 21.53 -10.64 -8.92
N LYS A 12 21.14 -9.93 -9.98
CA LYS A 12 20.00 -9.04 -9.91
C LYS A 12 18.82 -9.89 -9.45
N LEU A 13 18.61 -10.00 -8.14
CA LEU A 13 17.27 -10.27 -7.64
C LEU A 13 16.46 -9.09 -8.14
N THR A 14 15.55 -9.36 -9.06
CA THR A 14 14.36 -8.53 -9.18
C THR A 14 13.74 -8.59 -7.79
N ASP A 15 13.78 -7.47 -7.05
CA ASP A 15 13.15 -7.35 -5.74
C ASP A 15 11.65 -7.57 -5.96
N MET A 16 11.24 -8.83 -5.88
CA MET A 16 9.83 -9.17 -5.78
C MET A 16 9.41 -8.63 -4.43
N GLU A 17 8.66 -7.54 -4.45
CA GLU A 17 8.06 -6.96 -3.25
C GLU A 17 7.15 -8.04 -2.64
N ILE A 18 7.55 -8.54 -1.47
CA ILE A 18 6.89 -9.64 -0.79
C ILE A 18 6.22 -9.10 0.47
N LEU A 19 4.92 -9.39 0.62
CA LEU A 19 4.19 -9.12 1.86
C LEU A 19 4.87 -9.81 3.03
N ALA A 20 5.10 -9.06 4.12
CA ALA A 20 5.86 -9.52 5.27
C ALA A 20 5.02 -10.32 6.28
N LEU A 21 3.71 -10.01 6.39
CA LEU A 21 2.81 -10.63 7.36
C LEU A 21 2.23 -11.96 6.84
N LYS A 22 3.04 -13.03 6.84
CA LYS A 22 2.68 -14.32 6.21
C LYS A 22 2.08 -15.39 7.12
N ASP A 23 2.31 -15.31 8.43
CA ASP A 23 1.81 -16.34 9.34
C ASP A 23 0.34 -16.08 9.70
N LYS A 24 -0.55 -16.95 9.24
CA LYS A 24 -2.00 -16.88 9.53
C LYS A 24 -2.36 -16.99 11.02
N HIS A 25 -1.42 -17.44 11.86
CA HIS A 25 -1.61 -17.59 13.30
C HIS A 25 -1.06 -16.41 14.10
N VAL A 26 -0.31 -15.50 13.45
CA VAL A 26 0.22 -14.28 14.07
C VAL A 26 -0.63 -13.09 13.60
N LEU A 27 -1.42 -12.53 14.52
CA LEU A 27 -2.22 -11.35 14.22
C LEU A 27 -1.32 -10.12 13.98
N PRO A 28 -1.69 -9.20 13.07
CA PRO A 28 -1.01 -7.92 12.90
C PRO A 28 -1.25 -6.95 14.07
N THR A 29 -0.73 -7.27 15.25
CA THR A 29 -0.79 -6.40 16.43
C THR A 29 0.17 -5.21 16.26
N PRO A 30 0.01 -4.12 17.04
CA PRO A 30 0.95 -3.01 17.06
C PRO A 30 2.42 -3.44 17.18
N GLU A 31 2.72 -4.40 18.05
CA GLU A 31 4.08 -4.92 18.27
C GLU A 31 4.62 -5.65 17.03
N VAL A 32 3.78 -6.50 16.41
CA VAL A 32 4.15 -7.22 15.18
C VAL A 32 4.39 -6.23 14.05
N LEU A 33 3.49 -5.26 13.87
CA LEU A 33 3.61 -4.22 12.85
C LEU A 33 4.89 -3.39 13.05
N ASN A 34 5.19 -2.96 14.27
CA ASN A 34 6.41 -2.21 14.57
C ASN A 34 7.67 -3.01 14.23
N SER A 35 7.69 -4.31 14.57
CA SER A 35 8.83 -5.20 14.28
C SER A 35 9.13 -5.42 12.80
N VAL A 36 8.15 -5.14 11.92
CA VAL A 36 8.27 -5.32 10.47
C VAL A 36 8.44 -3.99 9.74
N LEU A 37 7.78 -2.94 10.22
CA LEU A 37 7.79 -1.61 9.61
C LEU A 37 9.01 -0.79 10.00
N HIS A 38 9.68 -1.12 11.10
CA HIS A 38 10.87 -0.43 11.60
C HIS A 38 10.63 1.09 11.68
N ASP A 39 11.50 1.89 11.04
CA ASP A 39 11.43 3.35 11.02
C ASP A 39 10.16 3.93 10.36
N SER A 40 9.43 3.13 9.57
CA SER A 40 8.16 3.54 8.97
C SER A 40 6.94 3.35 9.89
N TYR A 41 7.10 2.66 11.03
CA TYR A 41 5.99 2.41 11.96
C TYR A 41 5.29 3.69 12.47
N PRO A 42 6.00 4.78 12.82
CA PRO A 42 5.35 6.04 13.19
C PRO A 42 4.44 6.63 12.10
N ALA A 43 4.74 6.37 10.82
CA ALA A 43 3.87 6.77 9.71
C ALA A 43 2.62 5.90 9.62
N PHE A 44 2.74 4.61 9.93
CA PHE A 44 1.60 3.71 10.02
C PHE A 44 0.65 4.09 11.17
N GLU A 45 1.18 4.40 12.36
CA GLU A 45 0.35 4.88 13.47
C GLU A 45 -0.38 6.19 13.14
N GLU A 46 0.29 7.13 12.48
CA GLU A 46 -0.34 8.37 12.03
C GLU A 46 -1.42 8.11 10.98
N TRP A 47 -1.17 7.19 10.06
CA TRP A 47 -2.17 6.75 9.09
C TRP A 47 -3.40 6.12 9.77
N ASP A 48 -3.21 5.26 10.76
CA ASP A 48 -4.31 4.63 11.51
C ASP A 48 -5.18 5.67 12.26
N ASN A 49 -4.52 6.69 12.84
CA ASN A 49 -5.20 7.82 13.46
C ASN A 49 -6.01 8.65 12.42
N VAL A 50 -5.46 8.87 11.22
CA VAL A 50 -6.18 9.54 10.12
C VAL A 50 -7.40 8.73 9.70
N LEU A 51 -7.29 7.41 9.54
CA LEU A 51 -8.42 6.54 9.20
C LEU A 51 -9.52 6.64 10.27
N SER A 52 -9.13 6.56 11.54
CA SER A 52 -10.03 6.68 12.69
C SER A 52 -10.77 8.03 12.69
N GLY A 53 -10.07 9.13 12.46
CA GLY A 53 -10.65 10.48 12.38
C GLY A 53 -11.62 10.69 11.20
N LEU A 54 -11.59 9.80 10.20
CA LEU A 54 -12.46 9.84 9.02
C LEU A 54 -13.58 8.78 9.05
N ASP A 55 -13.81 8.13 10.20
CA ASP A 55 -14.73 7.01 10.39
C ASP A 55 -14.44 5.81 9.45
N ILE A 56 -13.16 5.60 9.12
CA ILE A 56 -12.71 4.48 8.30
C ILE A 56 -12.15 3.41 9.23
N LYS A 57 -12.76 2.22 9.17
CA LYS A 57 -12.38 1.09 10.02
C LYS A 57 -11.34 0.22 9.32
N PRO A 58 -10.13 0.08 9.88
CA PRO A 58 -9.17 -0.92 9.43
C PRO A 58 -9.65 -2.34 9.81
N GLU A 59 -9.64 -3.28 8.87
CA GLU A 59 -10.01 -4.68 9.09
C GLU A 59 -8.94 -5.64 8.54
N TRP A 60 -8.17 -6.24 9.45
CA TRP A 60 -7.18 -7.25 9.11
C TRP A 60 -7.82 -8.58 8.76
N ASN A 61 -7.46 -9.12 7.60
CA ASN A 61 -7.92 -10.42 7.12
C ASN A 61 -6.76 -11.19 6.52
N TYR A 62 -6.71 -12.51 6.75
CA TYR A 62 -5.75 -13.39 6.12
C TYR A 62 -6.26 -13.89 4.77
N TYR A 63 -5.47 -13.65 3.72
CA TYR A 63 -5.78 -14.03 2.33
C TYR A 63 -5.00 -15.29 1.95
N LYS A 64 -5.72 -16.35 1.57
CA LYS A 64 -5.11 -17.65 1.24
C LYS A 64 -4.40 -17.64 -0.13
N ASP A 65 -4.89 -16.83 -1.06
CA ASP A 65 -4.30 -16.64 -2.39
C ASP A 65 -2.96 -15.89 -2.32
N GLY A 66 -2.87 -14.88 -1.44
CA GLY A 66 -1.61 -14.17 -1.17
C GLY A 66 -0.74 -14.80 -0.09
N ASN A 67 -1.28 -15.78 0.67
CA ASN A 67 -0.71 -16.29 1.92
C ASN A 67 -0.18 -15.18 2.84
N ALA A 68 -1.00 -14.16 3.04
CA ALA A 68 -0.61 -12.98 3.79
C ALA A 68 -1.82 -12.26 4.41
N TRP A 69 -1.54 -11.52 5.50
CA TRP A 69 -2.47 -10.56 6.06
C TRP A 69 -2.52 -9.29 5.21
N LEU A 70 -3.73 -8.80 4.94
CA LEU A 70 -3.99 -7.48 4.38
C LEU A 70 -5.03 -6.77 5.24
N CYS A 71 -4.90 -5.46 5.35
CA CYS A 71 -5.88 -4.63 6.05
C CYS A 71 -6.81 -3.96 5.05
N LYS A 72 -8.12 -4.18 5.14
CA LYS A 72 -9.10 -3.38 4.40
C LYS A 72 -9.33 -2.05 5.10
N MET A 73 -9.59 -1.01 4.32
CA MET A 73 -10.05 0.29 4.82
C MET A 73 -11.55 0.43 4.57
N MET A 74 -12.38 0.17 5.57
CA MET A 74 -13.83 0.10 5.44
C MET A 74 -14.52 1.40 5.86
N PHE A 75 -15.17 2.08 4.92
CA PHE A 75 -16.05 3.21 5.22
C PHE A 75 -17.51 2.77 5.12
N LYS A 76 -18.17 2.58 6.26
CA LYS A 76 -19.48 1.91 6.35
C LYS A 76 -19.42 0.53 5.67
N LYS A 77 -20.11 0.33 4.55
CA LYS A 77 -20.10 -0.92 3.76
C LYS A 77 -19.13 -0.86 2.56
N LYS A 78 -18.50 0.29 2.30
CA LYS A 78 -17.64 0.52 1.15
C LYS A 78 -16.20 0.21 1.51
N ASN A 79 -15.58 -0.71 0.76
CA ASN A 79 -14.14 -0.90 0.81
C ASN A 79 -13.45 0.22 0.01
N LEU A 80 -12.67 1.05 0.70
CA LEU A 80 -11.91 2.13 0.06
C LEU A 80 -10.62 1.60 -0.58
N GLY A 81 -10.00 0.60 0.02
CA GLY A 81 -8.72 0.09 -0.42
C GLY A 81 -8.10 -0.84 0.60
N TRP A 82 -6.82 -1.13 0.39
CA TRP A 82 -6.08 -2.12 1.14
C TRP A 82 -4.75 -1.55 1.61
N ILE A 83 -4.28 -2.06 2.74
CA ILE A 83 -2.92 -1.87 3.23
C ILE A 83 -2.21 -3.22 3.18
N GLY A 84 -1.08 -3.25 2.49
CA GLY A 84 -0.14 -4.35 2.50
C GLY A 84 1.15 -3.94 3.20
N VAL A 85 1.66 -4.78 4.10
CA VAL A 85 2.88 -4.50 4.87
C VAL A 85 4.05 -5.27 4.26
N PHE A 86 5.15 -4.56 4.08
CA PHE A 86 6.43 -5.05 3.56
C PHE A 86 7.52 -4.77 4.59
N ASP A 87 8.71 -5.32 4.40
CA ASP A 87 9.84 -5.07 5.30
C ASP A 87 10.27 -3.60 5.20
N GLY A 88 10.07 -2.83 6.28
CA GLY A 88 10.44 -1.42 6.39
C GLY A 88 9.46 -0.40 5.80
N TYR A 89 8.32 -0.82 5.22
CA TYR A 89 7.31 0.10 4.68
C TYR A 89 5.95 -0.58 4.47
N PHE A 90 4.92 0.21 4.18
CA PHE A 90 3.61 -0.31 3.78
C PHE A 90 3.13 0.33 2.49
N LYS A 91 2.23 -0.35 1.79
CA LYS A 91 1.55 0.18 0.60
C LYS A 91 0.09 0.39 0.89
N VAL A 92 -0.44 1.52 0.44
CA VAL A 92 -1.87 1.80 0.44
C VAL A 92 -2.36 1.75 -1.00
N SER A 93 -3.26 0.82 -1.29
CA SER A 93 -3.76 0.55 -2.64
C SER A 93 -5.25 0.85 -2.75
N PHE A 94 -5.61 1.69 -3.72
CA PHE A 94 -6.97 2.03 -4.09
C PHE A 94 -7.27 1.46 -5.47
N TYR A 95 -8.47 0.91 -5.65
CA TYR A 95 -8.85 0.29 -6.91
C TYR A 95 -9.94 1.10 -7.60
N PHE A 96 -9.70 1.47 -8.85
CA PHE A 96 -10.62 2.22 -9.69
C PHE A 96 -11.04 1.38 -10.90
N THR A 97 -11.89 1.95 -11.74
CA THR A 97 -12.41 1.35 -12.96
C THR A 97 -12.45 2.45 -14.00
N GLU A 98 -12.57 2.12 -15.28
CA GLU A 98 -12.58 3.09 -16.38
C GLU A 98 -13.57 4.26 -16.17
N LYS A 99 -14.76 4.01 -15.58
CA LYS A 99 -15.74 5.06 -15.26
C LYS A 99 -15.24 6.16 -14.31
N HIS A 100 -14.15 5.93 -13.59
CA HIS A 100 -13.57 6.91 -12.66
C HIS A 100 -12.48 7.76 -13.30
N LEU A 101 -12.01 7.45 -14.53
CA LEU A 101 -10.83 8.09 -15.12
C LEU A 101 -10.99 9.60 -15.25
N ASN A 102 -12.13 10.07 -15.76
CA ASN A 102 -12.38 11.52 -15.88
C ASN A 102 -12.37 12.21 -14.52
N ALA A 103 -13.00 11.60 -13.51
CA ALA A 103 -13.00 12.16 -12.16
C ALA A 103 -11.60 12.18 -11.53
N ILE A 104 -10.72 11.23 -11.89
CA ILE A 104 -9.32 11.23 -11.43
C ILE A 104 -8.55 12.38 -12.09
N VAL A 105 -8.73 12.60 -13.40
CA VAL A 105 -8.09 13.72 -14.12
C VAL A 105 -8.39 15.05 -13.41
N ASP A 106 -9.66 15.28 -13.08
CA ASP A 106 -10.15 16.52 -12.46
C ASP A 106 -9.90 16.62 -10.95
N SER A 107 -9.26 15.62 -10.34
CA SER A 107 -9.01 15.59 -8.88
C SER A 107 -7.73 16.32 -8.46
N ASP A 108 -7.66 16.70 -7.19
CA ASP A 108 -6.47 17.32 -6.56
C ASP A 108 -5.34 16.31 -6.25
N ILE A 109 -5.42 15.07 -6.76
CA ILE A 109 -4.33 14.09 -6.65
C ILE A 109 -3.13 14.61 -7.45
N SER A 110 -1.91 14.47 -6.93
CA SER A 110 -0.72 14.96 -7.62
C SER A 110 -0.51 14.29 -8.98
N ASP A 111 0.05 15.03 -9.93
CA ASP A 111 0.30 14.53 -11.29
C ASP A 111 1.25 13.33 -11.28
N ILE A 112 2.23 13.30 -10.37
CA ILE A 112 3.14 12.15 -10.20
C ILE A 112 2.37 10.87 -9.87
N ILE A 113 1.42 10.92 -8.92
CA ILE A 113 0.61 9.74 -8.56
C ILE A 113 -0.34 9.35 -9.70
N LYS A 114 -0.87 10.34 -10.43
CA LYS A 114 -1.70 10.08 -11.62
C LYS A 114 -0.89 9.38 -12.72
N GLU A 115 0.33 9.85 -13.00
CA GLU A 115 1.24 9.24 -13.97
C GLU A 115 1.56 7.78 -13.60
N ASP A 116 1.93 7.53 -12.34
CA ASP A 116 2.16 6.17 -11.84
C ASP A 116 0.91 5.29 -11.99
N PHE A 117 -0.27 5.84 -11.70
CA PHE A 117 -1.55 5.15 -11.87
C PHE A 117 -1.84 4.78 -13.33
N TYR A 118 -1.59 5.68 -14.29
CA TYR A 118 -1.82 5.41 -15.71
C TYR A 118 -0.81 4.41 -16.30
N ASN A 119 0.39 4.33 -15.71
CA ASN A 119 1.42 3.35 -16.08
C ASN A 119 1.25 2.00 -15.36
N ALA A 120 0.44 1.94 -14.29
CA ALA A 120 0.25 0.73 -13.51
C ALA A 120 -0.50 -0.36 -14.29
N LYS A 121 -0.06 -1.61 -14.14
CA LYS A 121 -0.72 -2.76 -14.76
C LYS A 121 -2.10 -2.99 -14.13
N PRO A 122 -3.18 -3.08 -14.93
CA PRO A 122 -4.51 -3.43 -14.43
C PRO A 122 -4.56 -4.81 -13.77
N SER A 123 -5.43 -4.97 -12.78
CA SER A 123 -5.83 -6.26 -12.22
C SER A 123 -7.25 -6.60 -12.69
N GLY A 124 -7.34 -7.33 -13.80
CA GLY A 124 -8.61 -7.52 -14.50
C GLY A 124 -9.20 -6.19 -14.97
N ARG A 125 -10.38 -5.82 -14.45
CA ARG A 125 -11.03 -4.52 -14.73
C ARG A 125 -10.66 -3.41 -13.74
N LEU A 126 -9.89 -3.74 -12.71
CA LEU A 126 -9.52 -2.81 -11.66
C LEU A 126 -8.19 -2.14 -12.00
N LEU A 127 -8.16 -0.83 -11.87
CA LEU A 127 -6.97 0.00 -12.05
C LEU A 127 -6.42 0.35 -10.66
N PRO A 128 -5.27 -0.19 -10.24
CA PRO A 128 -4.70 0.10 -8.93
C PRO A 128 -3.96 1.44 -8.93
N MET A 129 -4.29 2.30 -7.98
CA MET A 129 -3.46 3.45 -7.57
C MET A 129 -2.84 3.09 -6.24
N THR A 130 -1.53 2.90 -6.20
CA THR A 130 -0.82 2.42 -5.02
C THR A 130 0.28 3.38 -4.65
N VAL A 131 0.33 3.75 -3.37
CA VAL A 131 1.41 4.59 -2.83
C VAL A 131 2.17 3.77 -1.79
N ALA A 132 3.49 3.73 -1.92
CA ALA A 132 4.38 3.19 -0.90
C ALA A 132 4.68 4.27 0.15
N VAL A 133 4.40 3.97 1.41
CA VAL A 133 4.60 4.85 2.55
C VAL A 133 5.81 4.37 3.33
N THR A 134 6.91 5.09 3.16
CA THR A 134 8.19 4.85 3.84
C THR A 134 8.34 5.70 5.10
N ASP A 135 7.58 6.80 5.18
CA ASP A 135 7.67 7.80 6.23
C ASP A 135 6.40 8.68 6.27
N LYS A 136 6.36 9.64 7.19
CA LYS A 136 5.21 10.53 7.41
C LYS A 136 4.99 11.52 6.27
N GLU A 137 6.03 11.93 5.54
CA GLU A 137 5.90 12.88 4.44
C GLU A 137 5.07 12.26 3.30
N LYS A 138 5.21 10.95 3.08
CA LYS A 138 4.38 10.20 2.13
C LYS A 138 2.89 10.20 2.46
N LEU A 139 2.48 10.47 3.71
CA LEU A 139 1.05 10.57 4.04
C LEU A 139 0.36 11.75 3.33
N LYS A 140 1.10 12.81 3.00
CA LYS A 140 0.61 13.96 2.22
C LYS A 140 0.23 13.56 0.78
N GLU A 141 0.84 12.49 0.26
CA GLU A 141 0.55 11.91 -1.05
C GLU A 141 -0.65 10.95 -0.99
N VAL A 142 -0.78 10.13 0.06
CA VAL A 142 -1.87 9.14 0.18
C VAL A 142 -3.21 9.78 0.54
N LEU A 143 -3.22 10.80 1.41
CA LEU A 143 -4.45 11.37 1.95
C LEU A 143 -5.40 11.92 0.86
N PRO A 144 -4.94 12.69 -0.15
CA PRO A 144 -5.81 13.13 -1.24
C PRO A 144 -6.49 11.97 -1.98
N VAL A 145 -5.78 10.87 -2.22
CA VAL A 145 -6.33 9.69 -2.89
C VAL A 145 -7.42 9.03 -2.04
N LEU A 146 -7.19 8.92 -0.73
CA LEU A 146 -8.19 8.39 0.20
C LEU A 146 -9.46 9.23 0.22
N LEU A 147 -9.32 10.55 0.35
CA LEU A 147 -10.46 11.48 0.38
C LEU A 147 -11.23 11.45 -0.94
N PHE A 148 -10.54 11.44 -2.07
CA PHE A 148 -11.14 11.27 -3.39
C PHE A 148 -11.93 9.95 -3.47
N LYS A 149 -11.28 8.83 -3.13
CA LYS A 149 -11.91 7.49 -3.16
C LYS A 149 -13.12 7.40 -2.24
N LYS A 150 -13.07 8.01 -1.05
CA LYS A 150 -14.17 8.07 -0.10
C LYS A 150 -15.39 8.77 -0.70
N ASN A 151 -15.19 9.87 -1.41
CA ASN A 151 -16.24 10.72 -1.99
C ASN A 151 -16.79 10.24 -3.34
N LEU A 152 -16.12 9.31 -4.03
CA LEU A 152 -16.64 8.69 -5.25
C LEU A 152 -17.98 7.96 -4.99
N LYS A 153 -18.94 8.15 -5.89
CA LYS A 153 -20.25 7.47 -5.88
C LYS A 153 -20.17 6.04 -6.41
#